data_AF-A0A349KJ82-F1
#
_entry.id   AF-A0A349KJ82-F1
#
_cell.length_a   1.000
_cell.length_b   1.000
_cell.length_c   1.000
_cell.angle_alpha   90.00
_cell.angle_beta   90.00
_cell.angle_gamma   90.00
#
_symmetry.space_group_name_H-M   'P 1'
#
loop_
_entity.id
_entity.type
_entity.pdbx_description
1 polymer ?
#
loop_
_entity_poly.entity_id
_entity_poly.type
_entity_poly.pdbx_seq_one_letter_code
_entity_poly.pdbx_strand_id
1 'polypeptide(L)'
;MKSLILSSCLLLTLPGVAFGETHKDVQAALDYQLRENTCSKPKVIASNTSASAPAQAAGSASFFVGTGTAEVTEVDSYTRRRQERKESRWRSCVAEYKANLLNDMEELKSSARHGITQAQANTILTNMAMIQEVYLTTDGVLEQPEEVENSEKSDN
;
A
#
# COMPACT_ATOMS: atom_id res chain seq x y z
N MET A 1 36.73 -54.12 47.16
CA MET A 1 36.20 -54.42 45.82
C MET A 1 35.65 -53.13 45.24
N LYS A 2 36.06 -52.81 44.01
CA LYS A 2 35.87 -51.53 43.32
C LYS A 2 34.41 -51.35 42.90
N SER A 3 33.71 -50.32 43.38
CA SER A 3 32.45 -49.88 42.78
C SER A 3 32.75 -48.78 41.76
N LEU A 4 32.67 -49.19 40.50
CA LEU A 4 32.50 -48.32 39.33
C LEU A 4 31.19 -47.53 39.45
N ILE A 5 31.07 -46.52 38.59
CA ILE A 5 29.84 -45.79 38.21
C ILE A 5 29.61 -44.52 39.04
N LEU A 6 30.44 -43.50 38.78
CA LEU A 6 30.03 -42.10 38.92
C LEU A 6 29.40 -41.67 37.58
N SER A 7 28.07 -41.67 37.57
CA SER A 7 27.15 -41.04 36.62
C SER A 7 27.77 -39.82 35.92
N SER A 8 27.94 -39.77 34.59
CA SER A 8 26.90 -39.81 33.57
C SER A 8 25.68 -38.92 33.85
N CYS A 9 25.90 -37.68 34.30
CA CYS A 9 24.87 -36.64 34.35
C CYS A 9 25.37 -35.30 33.77
N LEU A 10 25.99 -35.34 32.57
CA LEU A 10 26.50 -34.15 31.89
C LEU A 10 25.96 -34.02 30.46
N LEU A 11 24.69 -34.39 30.25
CA LEU A 11 23.99 -34.29 28.96
C LEU A 11 22.51 -33.89 29.13
N LEU A 12 22.23 -32.83 29.90
CA LEU A 12 20.89 -32.24 29.99
C LEU A 12 20.90 -30.71 29.90
N THR A 13 21.76 -30.17 29.03
CA THR A 13 21.66 -28.78 28.57
C THR A 13 21.53 -28.76 27.06
N LEU A 14 20.55 -29.50 26.53
CA LEU A 14 19.91 -29.07 25.30
C LEU A 14 18.90 -28.01 25.73
N PRO A 15 19.06 -26.73 25.34
CA PRO A 15 17.92 -25.84 25.24
C PRO A 15 17.06 -26.40 24.11
N GLY A 16 16.25 -27.41 24.45
CA GLY A 16 15.15 -27.84 23.63
C GLY A 16 14.21 -26.65 23.57
N VAL A 17 14.36 -25.83 22.53
CA VAL A 17 13.31 -24.98 22.02
C VAL A 17 12.20 -25.92 21.54
N ALA A 18 11.45 -26.46 22.49
CA ALA A 18 10.09 -26.89 22.24
C ALA A 18 9.35 -25.60 21.86
N PHE A 19 9.41 -25.23 20.59
CA PHE A 19 8.41 -24.37 20.00
C PHE A 19 7.09 -25.14 20.16
N GLY A 20 6.39 -24.86 21.26
CA GLY A 20 5.01 -25.26 21.42
C GLY A 20 4.27 -24.78 20.19
N GLU A 21 3.40 -25.64 19.65
CA GLU A 21 2.60 -25.39 18.46
C GLU A 21 2.00 -23.98 18.56
N THR A 22 2.46 -23.08 17.68
CA THR A 22 2.02 -21.69 17.69
C THR A 22 0.52 -21.65 17.43
N HIS A 23 -0.21 -20.80 18.15
CA HIS A 23 -1.64 -20.64 17.92
C HIS A 23 -1.89 -20.28 16.44
N LYS A 24 -2.93 -20.84 15.83
CA LYS A 24 -3.22 -20.67 14.40
C LYS A 24 -3.29 -19.19 14.00
N ASP A 25 -3.89 -18.37 14.84
CA ASP A 25 -4.03 -16.92 14.61
C ASP A 25 -2.68 -16.19 14.65
N VAL A 26 -1.72 -16.68 15.45
CA VAL A 26 -0.35 -16.14 15.47
C VAL A 26 0.37 -16.53 14.19
N GLN A 27 0.19 -17.77 13.73
CA GLN A 27 0.80 -18.21 12.48
C GLN A 27 0.23 -17.47 11.26
N ALA A 28 -1.09 -17.26 11.22
CA ALA A 28 -1.73 -16.44 10.19
C ALA A 28 -1.22 -14.98 10.20
N ALA A 29 -0.97 -14.41 11.39
CA ALA A 29 -0.41 -13.06 11.50
C ALA A 29 1.06 -12.97 11.06
N LEU A 30 1.83 -14.04 11.24
CA LEU A 30 3.22 -14.12 10.77
C LEU A 30 3.31 -14.32 9.26
N ASP A 31 2.43 -15.14 8.70
CA ASP A 31 2.34 -15.41 7.26
C ASP A 31 1.51 -14.37 6.49
N TYR A 32 1.14 -13.26 7.15
CA TYR A 32 0.33 -12.21 6.55
C TYR A 32 1.03 -11.59 5.33
N GLN A 33 0.29 -11.52 4.23
CA GLN A 33 0.70 -10.82 3.02
C GLN A 33 -0.27 -9.68 2.76
N LEU A 34 0.29 -8.50 2.49
CA LEU A 34 -0.48 -7.33 2.15
C LEU A 34 -1.26 -7.61 0.85
N ARG A 35 -2.58 -7.40 0.90
CA ARG A 35 -3.44 -7.59 -0.27
C ARG A 35 -3.15 -6.54 -1.32
N GLU A 36 -2.97 -6.96 -2.57
CA GLU A 36 -2.81 -6.04 -3.69
C GLU A 36 -4.09 -5.24 -3.97
N ASN A 37 -3.92 -3.97 -4.35
CA ASN A 37 -5.02 -3.11 -4.74
C ASN A 37 -5.36 -3.33 -6.23
N THR A 38 -6.52 -3.93 -6.48
CA THR A 38 -7.02 -4.23 -7.84
C THR A 38 -7.90 -3.10 -8.42
N CYS A 39 -8.05 -1.97 -7.72
CA CYS A 39 -8.89 -0.86 -8.16
C CYS A 39 -8.22 -0.07 -9.29
N SER A 40 -8.75 -0.20 -10.51
CA SER A 40 -8.24 0.54 -11.68
C SER A 40 -8.51 2.04 -11.58
N LYS A 41 -7.45 2.83 -11.43
CA LYS A 41 -7.52 4.31 -11.43
C LYS A 41 -7.89 4.80 -12.84
N PRO A 42 -8.99 5.56 -13.01
CA PRO A 42 -9.38 6.06 -14.31
C PRO A 42 -8.35 7.07 -14.83
N LYS A 43 -7.89 6.88 -16.07
CA LYS A 43 -7.00 7.84 -16.75
C LYS A 43 -7.72 9.18 -16.90
N VAL A 44 -7.15 10.22 -16.32
CA VAL A 44 -7.58 11.60 -16.58
C VAL A 44 -7.22 11.90 -18.02
N ILE A 45 -8.21 12.28 -18.83
CA ILE A 45 -7.95 12.76 -20.18
C ILE A 45 -7.36 14.16 -20.01
N ALA A 46 -6.04 14.26 -19.87
CA ALA A 46 -5.35 15.50 -20.15
C ALA A 46 -5.48 15.71 -21.65
N SER A 47 -6.28 16.71 -22.05
CA SER A 47 -6.38 17.10 -23.43
C SER A 47 -4.99 17.48 -23.91
N ASN A 48 -4.39 16.67 -24.77
CA ASN A 48 -3.21 17.03 -25.56
C ASN A 48 -3.66 18.10 -26.57
N THR A 49 -3.96 19.29 -26.06
CA THR A 49 -4.34 20.43 -26.86
C THR A 49 -3.18 21.40 -26.76
N SER A 50 -2.17 21.16 -27.58
CA SER A 50 -1.33 22.23 -28.13
C SER A 50 -2.20 23.12 -29.04
N ALA A 51 -3.28 23.70 -28.49
CA ALA A 51 -3.98 24.78 -29.13
C ALA A 51 -3.12 26.01 -28.94
N SER A 52 -2.46 26.41 -30.02
CA SER A 52 -2.13 27.81 -30.25
C SER A 52 -3.26 28.67 -29.69
N ALA A 53 -2.93 29.55 -28.74
CA ALA A 53 -3.85 30.57 -28.26
C ALA A 53 -4.47 31.28 -29.49
N PRO A 54 -5.79 31.55 -29.52
CA PRO A 54 -6.38 32.32 -30.60
C PRO A 54 -5.70 33.69 -30.61
N ALA A 55 -5.21 34.11 -31.77
CA ALA A 55 -4.60 35.42 -31.96
C ALA A 55 -5.59 36.49 -31.51
N GLN A 56 -5.36 37.11 -30.35
CA GLN A 56 -6.19 38.21 -29.88
C GLN A 56 -5.95 39.40 -30.81
N ALA A 57 -6.97 39.80 -31.55
CA ALA A 57 -6.95 41.04 -32.31
C ALA A 57 -6.83 42.20 -31.30
N ALA A 58 -5.76 42.98 -31.44
CA ALA A 58 -5.52 44.17 -30.64
C ALA A 58 -6.66 45.19 -30.87
N GLY A 59 -7.64 45.27 -29.95
CA GLY A 59 -8.65 46.31 -30.06
C GLY A 59 -9.98 46.17 -29.30
N SER A 60 -10.20 45.20 -28.40
CA SER A 60 -11.44 45.18 -27.60
C SER A 60 -11.19 45.29 -26.10
N ALA A 61 -11.98 46.16 -25.48
CA ALA A 61 -11.77 46.72 -24.16
C ALA A 61 -11.74 45.69 -23.02
N SER A 62 -10.88 45.96 -22.04
CA SER A 62 -10.83 45.32 -20.73
C SER A 62 -12.07 45.64 -19.90
N PHE A 63 -13.13 44.85 -20.08
CA PHE A 63 -14.28 44.87 -19.18
C PHE A 63 -14.81 43.45 -18.89
N PHE A 64 -14.06 42.70 -18.09
CA PHE A 64 -14.62 41.60 -17.31
C PHE A 64 -13.78 41.38 -16.04
N VAL A 65 -14.20 42.02 -14.95
CA VAL A 65 -13.77 41.70 -13.58
C VAL A 65 -14.67 40.56 -13.12
N GLY A 66 -14.12 39.34 -13.06
CA GLY A 66 -14.86 38.16 -12.62
C GLY A 66 -14.04 36.88 -12.74
N THR A 67 -13.31 36.54 -11.67
CA THR A 67 -13.04 35.16 -11.20
C THR A 67 -12.66 34.08 -12.22
N GLY A 68 -11.38 33.69 -12.17
CA GLY A 68 -10.93 32.32 -12.46
C GLY A 68 -10.81 31.96 -13.94
N THR A 69 -9.64 32.18 -14.52
CA THR A 69 -9.19 31.42 -15.69
C THR A 69 -8.90 29.98 -15.28
N ALA A 70 -9.93 29.24 -14.88
CA ALA A 70 -9.89 27.79 -15.06
C ALA A 70 -9.95 27.60 -16.56
N GLU A 71 -8.86 27.10 -17.15
CA GLU A 71 -8.89 26.55 -18.50
C GLU A 71 -9.97 25.46 -18.51
N VAL A 72 -11.19 25.85 -18.89
CA VAL A 72 -12.27 24.90 -19.13
C VAL A 72 -11.87 24.23 -20.44
N THR A 73 -11.12 23.14 -20.33
CA THR A 73 -11.02 22.17 -21.43
C THR A 73 -12.44 21.92 -21.90
N GLU A 74 -12.68 22.04 -23.22
CA GLU A 74 -13.97 21.79 -23.86
C GLU A 74 -14.33 20.30 -23.81
N VAL A 75 -14.45 19.78 -22.59
CA VAL A 75 -14.88 18.43 -22.26
C VAL A 75 -16.40 18.53 -22.17
N ASP A 76 -17.07 17.98 -23.19
CA ASP A 76 -18.53 17.94 -23.27
C ASP A 76 -19.11 17.36 -21.97
N SER A 77 -20.25 17.91 -21.54
CA SER A 77 -20.99 17.54 -20.34
C SER A 77 -21.19 16.02 -20.18
N TYR A 78 -21.38 15.28 -21.28
CA TYR A 78 -21.49 13.83 -21.26
C TYR A 78 -20.18 13.15 -20.82
N THR A 79 -19.05 13.58 -21.39
CA THR A 79 -17.73 13.03 -21.09
C THR A 79 -17.32 13.30 -19.65
N ARG A 80 -17.62 14.49 -19.13
CA ARG A 80 -17.42 14.85 -17.71
C ARG A 80 -18.21 13.96 -16.78
N ARG A 81 -19.54 13.84 -16.99
CA ARG A 81 -20.40 12.95 -16.19
C ARG A 81 -19.96 11.49 -16.26
N ARG A 82 -19.38 11.05 -17.39
CA ARG A 82 -18.86 9.69 -17.53
C ARG A 82 -17.59 9.50 -16.70
N GLN A 83 -16.70 10.49 -16.67
CA GLN A 83 -15.49 10.46 -15.86
C GLN A 83 -15.80 10.51 -14.37
N GLU A 84 -16.71 11.38 -13.93
CA GLU A 84 -17.19 11.45 -12.54
C GLU A 84 -17.72 10.09 -12.04
N ARG A 85 -18.49 9.38 -12.87
CA ARG A 85 -18.97 8.03 -12.54
C ARG A 85 -17.85 7.02 -12.40
N LYS A 86 -16.82 7.08 -13.26
CA LYS A 86 -15.65 6.21 -13.16
C LYS A 86 -14.85 6.52 -11.90
N GLU A 87 -14.63 7.79 -11.60
CA GLU A 87 -13.96 8.23 -10.38
C GLU A 87 -14.72 7.82 -9.13
N SER A 88 -16.05 7.98 -9.11
CA SER A 88 -16.89 7.57 -7.99
C SER A 88 -16.80 6.05 -7.75
N ARG A 89 -16.88 5.24 -8.81
CA ARG A 89 -16.70 3.77 -8.70
C ARG A 89 -15.32 3.40 -8.16
N TRP A 90 -14.28 4.05 -8.68
CA TRP A 90 -12.91 3.85 -8.22
C TRP A 90 -12.76 4.24 -6.74
N ARG A 91 -13.26 5.40 -6.32
CA ARG A 91 -13.23 5.84 -4.92
C ARG A 91 -13.94 4.86 -3.99
N SER A 92 -15.11 4.35 -4.40
CA SER A 92 -15.83 3.32 -3.63
C SER A 92 -15.04 2.03 -3.51
N CYS A 93 -14.40 1.57 -4.60
CA CYS A 93 -13.52 0.39 -4.57
C CYS A 93 -12.33 0.58 -3.61
N VAL A 94 -11.63 1.71 -3.71
CA VAL A 94 -10.50 2.01 -2.82
C VAL A 94 -10.95 2.13 -1.37
N ALA A 95 -12.13 2.71 -1.11
CA ALA A 95 -12.67 2.81 0.25
C ALA A 95 -12.95 1.43 0.85
N GLU A 96 -13.51 0.50 0.08
CA GLU A 96 -13.74 -0.89 0.49
C GLU A 96 -12.42 -1.63 0.74
N TYR A 97 -11.44 -1.48 -0.17
CA TYR A 97 -10.10 -2.02 0.02
C TYR A 97 -9.45 -1.52 1.33
N LYS A 98 -9.50 -0.21 1.59
CA LYS A 98 -8.98 0.38 2.81
C LYS A 98 -9.73 -0.06 4.07
N ALA A 99 -11.04 -0.28 3.98
CA ALA A 99 -11.81 -0.83 5.10
C ALA A 99 -11.37 -2.26 5.42
N ASN A 100 -11.12 -3.09 4.41
CA ASN A 100 -10.59 -4.44 4.59
C ASN A 100 -9.18 -4.42 5.21
N LEU A 101 -8.31 -3.48 4.81
CA LEU A 101 -6.99 -3.30 5.44
C LEU A 101 -7.08 -2.99 6.94
N LEU A 102 -8.07 -2.20 7.36
CA LEU A 102 -8.28 -1.93 8.80
C LEU A 102 -8.74 -3.18 9.55
N ASN A 103 -9.56 -4.03 8.92
CA ASN A 103 -9.94 -5.32 9.49
C ASN A 103 -8.73 -6.25 9.64
N ASP A 104 -7.87 -6.31 8.61
CA ASP A 104 -6.61 -7.07 8.66
C ASP A 104 -5.71 -6.58 9.80
N MET A 105 -5.62 -5.26 10.01
CA MET A 105 -4.86 -4.67 11.13
C MET A 105 -5.44 -5.05 12.50
N GLU A 106 -6.77 -5.12 12.63
CA GLU A 106 -7.43 -5.58 13.85
C GLU A 106 -7.14 -7.07 14.11
N GLU A 107 -7.16 -7.91 13.07
CA GLU A 107 -6.84 -9.34 13.16
C GLU A 107 -5.38 -9.54 13.60
N LEU A 108 -4.43 -8.82 12.99
CA LEU A 108 -3.02 -8.81 13.38
C LEU A 108 -2.85 -8.43 14.86
N LYS A 109 -3.54 -7.39 15.32
CA LYS A 109 -3.53 -6.98 16.73
C LYS A 109 -4.15 -8.04 17.65
N SER A 110 -5.20 -8.73 17.20
CA SER A 110 -5.90 -9.74 17.98
C SER A 110 -5.03 -10.98 18.25
N SER A 111 -4.11 -11.31 17.34
CA SER A 111 -3.17 -12.43 17.49
C SER A 111 -2.30 -12.33 18.76
N ALA A 112 -2.02 -11.11 19.22
CA ALA A 112 -1.25 -10.85 20.44
C ALA A 112 -1.94 -11.37 21.72
N ARG A 113 -3.26 -11.63 21.69
CA ARG A 113 -4.00 -12.20 22.82
C ARG A 113 -3.53 -13.61 23.20
N HIS A 114 -2.95 -14.34 22.25
CA HIS A 114 -2.50 -15.72 22.46
C HIS A 114 -1.09 -15.82 23.06
N GLY A 115 -0.44 -14.69 23.30
CA GLY A 115 0.95 -14.62 23.70
C GLY A 115 1.87 -14.77 22.49
N ILE A 116 2.78 -13.82 22.33
CA ILE A 116 3.72 -13.78 21.20
C ILE A 116 5.13 -13.49 21.74
N THR A 117 6.13 -14.05 21.07
CA THR A 117 7.53 -13.72 21.35
C THR A 117 7.87 -12.34 20.80
N GLN A 118 8.96 -11.74 21.28
CA GLN A 118 9.42 -10.43 20.79
C GLN A 118 9.74 -10.46 19.28
N ALA A 119 10.33 -11.54 18.79
CA ALA A 119 10.64 -11.70 17.37
C ALA A 119 9.35 -11.72 16.52
N GLN A 120 8.33 -12.45 16.96
CA GLN A 120 7.02 -12.48 16.30
C GLN A 120 6.32 -11.12 16.36
N ALA A 121 6.39 -10.44 17.51
CA ALA A 121 5.83 -9.11 17.67
C ALA A 121 6.45 -8.10 16.69
N ASN A 122 7.77 -8.16 16.48
CA ASN A 122 8.43 -7.30 15.52
C ASN A 122 7.91 -7.54 14.09
N THR A 123 7.74 -8.80 13.68
CA THR A 123 7.17 -9.13 12.37
C THR A 123 5.74 -8.60 12.21
N ILE A 124 4.89 -8.81 13.23
CA ILE A 124 3.49 -8.34 13.22
C ILE A 124 3.43 -6.80 13.17
N LEU A 125 4.31 -6.12 13.90
CA LEU A 125 4.42 -4.65 13.86
C LEU A 125 4.84 -4.15 12.48
N THR A 126 5.79 -4.81 11.83
CA THR A 126 6.18 -4.50 10.44
C THR A 126 5.00 -4.66 9.48
N ASN A 127 4.21 -5.73 9.62
CA ASN A 127 3.01 -5.94 8.81
C ASN A 127 1.96 -4.84 9.02
N MET A 128 1.72 -4.44 10.28
CA MET A 128 0.83 -3.32 10.58
C MET A 128 1.36 -1.99 10.03
N ALA A 129 2.67 -1.76 10.05
CA ALA A 129 3.28 -0.56 9.48
C ALA A 129 3.08 -0.49 7.95
N MET A 130 3.27 -1.60 7.24
CA MET A 130 3.00 -1.68 5.80
C MET A 130 1.53 -1.35 5.47
N ILE A 131 0.59 -1.89 6.26
CA ILE A 131 -0.84 -1.56 6.13
C ILE A 131 -1.07 -0.05 6.34
N GLN A 132 -0.43 0.54 7.35
CA GLN A 132 -0.56 1.95 7.67
C GLN A 132 -0.04 2.85 6.53
N GLU A 133 1.11 2.51 5.95
CA GLU A 133 1.68 3.19 4.79
C GLU A 133 0.69 3.19 3.62
N VAL A 134 0.16 2.02 3.25
CA VAL A 134 -0.84 1.88 2.17
C VAL A 134 -2.08 2.71 2.47
N TYR A 135 -2.59 2.65 3.70
CA TYR A 135 -3.82 3.32 4.10
C TYR A 135 -3.71 4.85 3.97
N LEU A 136 -2.53 5.42 4.26
CA LEU A 136 -2.27 6.86 4.16
C LEU A 136 -2.18 7.35 2.72
N THR A 137 -1.80 6.50 1.75
CA THR A 137 -1.79 6.89 0.33
C THR A 137 -3.20 7.21 -0.19
N THR A 138 -3.32 8.08 -1.18
CA THR A 138 -4.65 8.48 -1.70
C THR A 138 -5.32 7.37 -2.52
N ASP A 139 -4.52 6.58 -3.23
CA ASP A 139 -4.93 5.54 -4.16
C ASP A 139 -4.79 4.12 -3.61
N GLY A 140 -4.14 3.94 -2.45
CA GLY A 140 -3.96 2.63 -1.83
C GLY A 140 -2.93 1.78 -2.56
N VAL A 141 -1.94 2.41 -3.19
CA VAL A 141 -0.86 1.75 -3.93
C VAL A 141 0.46 2.15 -3.29
N LEU A 142 1.30 1.18 -2.95
CA LEU A 142 2.68 1.45 -2.54
C LEU A 142 3.48 1.77 -3.81
N GLU A 143 4.10 2.94 -3.84
CA GLU A 143 5.11 3.26 -4.84
C GLU A 143 6.27 2.30 -4.63
N GLN A 144 6.43 1.33 -5.53
CA GLN A 144 7.66 0.53 -5.56
C GLN A 144 8.78 1.46 -5.99
N PRO A 145 9.94 1.46 -5.31
CA PRO A 145 11.09 2.20 -5.80
C PRO A 145 11.40 1.66 -7.19
N GLU A 146 11.28 2.52 -8.21
CA GLU A 146 11.68 2.19 -9.56
C GLU A 146 13.14 1.70 -9.50
N GLU A 147 13.35 0.42 -9.83
CA GLU A 147 14.69 -0.09 -10.10
C GLU A 147 15.23 0.73 -11.27
N VAL A 148 16.10 1.70 -10.95
CA VAL A 148 16.85 2.46 -11.95
C VAL A 148 17.70 1.43 -12.71
N GLU A 149 17.18 1.00 -13.85
CA GLU A 149 17.86 0.19 -14.84
C GLU A 149 19.08 0.99 -15.32
N ASN A 150 20.20 0.82 -14.61
CA ASN A 150 21.50 1.31 -15.03
C ASN A 150 21.88 0.57 -16.30
N SER A 151 21.49 1.14 -17.43
CA SER A 151 22.01 0.81 -18.74
C SER A 151 23.47 1.28 -18.81
N GLU A 152 24.38 0.51 -18.22
CA GLU A 152 25.79 0.56 -18.57
C GLU A 152 25.93 0.03 -20.01
N LYS A 153 25.83 0.96 -20.95
CA LYS A 153 26.27 0.81 -22.32
C LYS A 153 27.79 0.60 -22.31
N SER A 154 28.19 -0.67 -22.28
CA SER A 154 29.56 -1.10 -22.59
C SER A 154 29.71 -1.10 -24.12
N ASP A 155 30.18 0.02 -24.65
CA ASP A 155 30.70 0.08 -26.02
C ASP A 155 32.09 -0.59 -26.02
N ASN A 156 32.21 -1.67 -26.79
CA ASN A 156 33.48 -2.36 -27.10
C ASN A 156 33.58 -2.52 -28.62
#